data_AF-R0JVD1-F1
#
_entry.id   AF-R0JVD1-F1
#
_cell.length_a   1.000
_cell.length_b   1.000
_cell.length_c   1.000
_cell.angle_alpha   90.00
_cell.angle_beta   90.00
_cell.angle_gamma   90.00
#
_symmetry.space_group_name_H-M   'P 1'
#
loop_
_entity.id
_entity.type
_entity.pdbx_description
1 polymer ?
#
loop_
_entity_poly.entity_id
_entity_poly.type
_entity_poly.pdbx_seq_one_letter_code
_entity_poly.pdbx_strand_id
1 'polypeptide(L)'
;MDEQPICQIMVFDYSMSTLGAYSEFVHTIQVTYERRTFDYTVILILDNESEIFAGREQWGFPKVFGHVDLKTKTGSSYISARVERPVREHVVQLGFTPLAEQESPSGVEMNPTLSLGVVPGVHQNASPAVKELVSSRMLMTGGHFWFGKGCIAYPIQNALSPSWNLPVVAPIVSFYWANTNAELVLEEVLSL
;
A
#
# COMPACT_ATOMS: atom_id res chain seq x y z
N MET A 1 3.91 -11.51 -21.23
CA MET A 1 4.19 -11.28 -19.80
C MET A 1 5.39 -10.40 -19.74
N ASP A 2 5.35 -9.31 -18.97
CA ASP A 2 6.51 -8.46 -18.79
C ASP A 2 7.65 -9.29 -18.18
N GLU A 3 8.85 -9.14 -18.74
CA GLU A 3 10.04 -9.88 -18.31
C GLU A 3 10.50 -9.47 -16.89
N GLN A 4 10.00 -8.33 -16.39
CA GLN A 4 10.31 -7.78 -15.07
C GLN A 4 9.06 -7.15 -14.44
N PRO A 5 8.23 -7.92 -13.70
CA PRO A 5 7.07 -7.37 -13.02
C PRO A 5 7.50 -6.36 -11.94
N ILE A 6 6.88 -5.18 -11.94
CA ILE A 6 7.15 -4.12 -10.97
C ILE A 6 6.12 -4.23 -9.85
N CYS A 7 6.59 -4.17 -8.61
CA CYS A 7 5.74 -4.05 -7.42
C CYS A 7 6.16 -2.83 -6.60
N GLN A 8 5.22 -2.25 -5.86
CA GLN A 8 5.53 -1.23 -4.87
C GLN A 8 5.21 -1.76 -3.48
N ILE A 9 6.11 -1.46 -2.55
CA ILE A 9 5.93 -1.74 -1.14
C ILE A 9 6.03 -0.42 -0.40
N MET A 10 4.95 -0.04 0.29
CA MET A 10 4.84 1.25 0.94
C MET A 10 4.39 1.07 2.39
N VAL A 11 4.85 1.97 3.24
CA VAL A 11 4.30 2.16 4.59
C VAL A 11 3.92 3.62 4.73
N PHE A 12 2.66 3.85 5.08
CA PHE A 12 2.12 5.16 5.40
C PHE A 12 1.96 5.28 6.91
N ASP A 13 2.25 6.48 7.43
CA ASP A 13 1.93 6.87 8.79
C ASP A 13 1.04 8.12 8.72
N TYR A 14 -0.25 7.91 8.93
CA TYR A 14 -1.25 8.97 8.94
C TYR A 14 -1.37 9.50 10.37
N SER A 15 -0.55 10.50 10.72
CA SER A 15 -0.60 11.12 12.06
C SER A 15 -1.94 11.83 12.33
N MET A 16 -2.65 12.23 11.27
CA MET A 16 -3.98 12.85 11.33
C MET A 16 -4.79 12.44 10.10
N SER A 17 -5.99 11.90 10.31
CA SER A 17 -6.96 11.60 9.24
C SER A 17 -8.39 11.78 9.73
N THR A 18 -9.36 11.76 8.82
CA THR A 18 -10.81 11.81 9.14
C THR A 18 -11.29 10.59 9.95
N LEU A 19 -10.52 9.48 9.92
CA LEU A 19 -10.83 8.22 10.60
C LEU A 19 -9.86 7.93 11.78
N GLY A 20 -9.10 8.95 12.21
CA GLY A 20 -8.11 8.84 13.29
C GLY A 20 -6.70 8.53 12.80
N ALA A 21 -5.73 8.52 13.70
CA ALA A 21 -4.34 8.23 13.35
C ALA A 21 -4.12 6.72 13.16
N TYR A 22 -3.36 6.33 12.15
CA TYR A 22 -2.99 4.93 11.90
C TYR A 22 -1.76 4.81 11.00
N SER A 23 -1.12 3.64 11.04
CA SER A 23 -0.10 3.25 10.08
C SER A 23 -0.64 2.12 9.20
N GLU A 24 -0.22 2.11 7.93
CA GLU A 24 -0.69 1.14 6.95
C GLU A 24 0.46 0.64 6.07
N PHE A 25 0.49 -0.67 5.85
CA PHE A 25 1.35 -1.31 4.86
C PHE A 25 0.55 -1.53 3.59
N VAL A 26 1.14 -1.22 2.43
CA VAL A 26 0.52 -1.38 1.12
C VAL A 26 1.46 -2.16 0.21
N HIS A 27 0.93 -3.20 -0.44
CA HIS A 27 1.61 -3.96 -1.49
C HIS A 27 0.80 -3.91 -2.78
N THR A 28 1.38 -3.35 -3.83
CA THR A 28 0.79 -3.28 -5.17
C THR A 28 1.68 -3.97 -6.21
N ILE A 29 1.09 -4.38 -7.32
CA ILE A 29 1.78 -4.83 -8.53
C ILE A 29 1.32 -4.01 -9.72
N GLN A 30 2.23 -3.63 -10.60
CA GLN A 30 1.90 -2.90 -11.81
C GLN A 30 1.21 -3.86 -12.80
N VAL A 31 0.07 -3.44 -13.33
CA VAL A 31 -0.73 -4.20 -14.31
C VAL A 31 -1.19 -3.30 -15.45
N THR A 32 -1.61 -3.91 -16.55
CA THR A 32 -2.28 -3.20 -17.65
C THR A 32 -3.71 -3.73 -17.80
N TYR A 33 -4.68 -2.82 -17.76
CA TYR A 33 -6.08 -3.10 -18.04
C TYR A 33 -6.58 -2.11 -19.11
N GLU A 34 -7.21 -2.61 -20.17
CA GLU A 34 -7.72 -1.77 -21.28
C GLU A 34 -6.70 -0.75 -21.83
N ARG A 35 -5.42 -1.15 -21.93
CA ARG A 35 -4.29 -0.31 -22.39
C ARG A 35 -3.90 0.85 -21.46
N ARG A 36 -4.43 0.88 -20.23
CA ARG A 36 -4.02 1.80 -19.17
C ARG A 36 -3.24 1.03 -18.09
N THR A 37 -2.19 1.65 -17.60
CA THR A 37 -1.35 1.10 -16.52
C THR A 37 -1.95 1.47 -15.16
N PHE A 38 -2.00 0.50 -14.26
CA PHE A 38 -2.48 0.66 -12.88
C PHE A 38 -1.53 -0.03 -11.90
N ASP A 39 -1.58 0.43 -10.65
CA ASP A 39 -0.98 -0.29 -9.52
C ASP A 39 -2.08 -1.12 -8.84
N TYR A 40 -2.17 -2.42 -9.17
CA TYR A 40 -3.17 -3.32 -8.61
C TYR A 40 -2.84 -3.68 -7.16
N THR A 41 -3.82 -3.52 -6.29
CA THR A 41 -3.67 -3.68 -4.85
C THR A 41 -3.75 -5.14 -4.45
N VAL A 42 -2.66 -5.69 -3.91
CA VAL A 42 -2.59 -7.09 -3.45
C VAL A 42 -3.11 -7.23 -2.03
N ILE A 43 -2.60 -6.40 -1.11
CA ILE A 43 -2.98 -6.44 0.31
C ILE A 43 -2.62 -5.13 1.00
N LEU A 44 -3.49 -4.68 1.90
CA LEU A 44 -3.23 -3.61 2.85
C LEU A 44 -3.32 -4.16 4.28
N ILE A 45 -2.37 -3.82 5.14
CA ILE A 45 -2.32 -4.29 6.54
C ILE A 45 -2.26 -3.09 7.48
N LEU A 46 -3.19 -3.03 8.43
CA LEU A 46 -3.34 -1.94 9.41
C LEU A 46 -4.20 -2.42 10.61
N ASP A 47 -4.29 -1.58 11.65
CA ASP A 47 -5.09 -1.84 12.86
C ASP A 47 -6.29 -0.89 13.07
N ASN A 48 -6.51 0.07 12.17
CA ASN A 48 -7.66 0.97 12.24
C ASN A 48 -8.91 0.33 11.61
N GLU A 49 -9.86 -0.06 12.46
CA GLU A 49 -11.11 -0.71 12.06
C GLU A 49 -11.96 0.13 11.10
N SER A 50 -12.15 1.42 11.40
CA SER A 50 -12.93 2.33 10.57
C SER A 50 -12.36 2.45 9.16
N GLU A 51 -11.04 2.56 9.06
CA GLU A 51 -10.32 2.62 7.78
C GLU A 51 -10.40 1.29 7.02
N ILE A 52 -10.32 0.15 7.71
CA ILE A 52 -10.47 -1.18 7.09
C ILE A 52 -11.84 -1.30 6.45
N PHE A 53 -12.91 -0.98 7.19
CA PHE A 53 -14.28 -1.13 6.66
C PHE A 53 -14.58 -0.13 5.55
N ALA A 54 -14.27 1.17 5.75
CA ALA A 54 -14.45 2.18 4.72
C ALA A 54 -13.65 1.83 3.44
N GLY A 55 -12.38 1.47 3.60
CA GLY A 55 -11.49 1.03 2.51
C GLY A 55 -12.06 -0.11 1.67
N ARG A 56 -12.61 -1.12 2.35
CA ARG A 56 -13.19 -2.31 1.71
C ARG A 56 -14.53 -2.01 1.02
N GLU A 57 -15.40 -1.25 1.67
CA GLU A 57 -16.77 -1.03 1.22
C GLU A 57 -16.87 0.07 0.16
N GLN A 58 -16.07 1.13 0.26
CA GLN A 58 -16.13 2.27 -0.65
C GLN A 58 -15.17 2.14 -1.84
N TRP A 59 -13.99 1.52 -1.63
CA TRP A 59 -12.94 1.44 -2.65
C TRP A 59 -12.51 0.01 -2.99
N GLY A 60 -13.11 -1.02 -2.40
CA GLY A 60 -12.75 -2.41 -2.70
C GLY A 60 -11.31 -2.79 -2.31
N PHE A 61 -10.63 -2.02 -1.46
CA PHE A 61 -9.27 -2.35 -1.05
C PHE A 61 -9.23 -3.65 -0.24
N PRO A 62 -8.27 -4.56 -0.48
CA PRO A 62 -8.08 -5.79 0.28
C PRO A 62 -7.42 -5.51 1.65
N LYS A 63 -8.02 -4.62 2.44
CA LYS A 63 -7.57 -4.27 3.80
C LYS A 63 -7.84 -5.42 4.77
N VAL A 64 -6.86 -5.74 5.60
CA VAL A 64 -6.95 -6.77 6.65
C VAL A 64 -6.27 -6.31 7.94
N PHE A 65 -6.70 -6.88 9.07
CA PHE A 65 -6.11 -6.59 10.37
C PHE A 65 -4.66 -7.10 10.49
N GLY A 66 -3.80 -6.24 11.01
CA GLY A 66 -2.44 -6.53 11.45
C GLY A 66 -1.91 -5.34 12.24
N HIS A 67 -0.60 -5.22 12.38
CA HIS A 67 0.00 -4.05 13.04
C HIS A 67 1.19 -3.56 12.23
N VAL A 68 1.35 -2.24 12.15
CA VAL A 68 2.43 -1.58 11.44
C VAL A 68 3.12 -0.60 12.38
N ASP A 69 4.42 -0.78 12.56
CA ASP A 69 5.27 0.04 13.42
C ASP A 69 6.35 0.72 12.56
N LEU A 70 6.17 2.00 12.26
CA LEU A 70 7.13 2.85 11.55
C LEU A 70 7.97 3.66 12.55
N LYS A 71 9.29 3.51 12.49
CA LYS A 71 10.26 4.24 13.31
C LYS A 71 11.13 5.13 12.46
N THR A 72 10.96 6.43 12.62
CA THR A 72 11.79 7.48 11.99
C THR A 72 12.92 7.96 12.90
N LYS A 73 12.84 7.68 14.21
CA LYS A 73 13.86 8.03 15.22
C LYS A 73 14.53 6.77 15.76
N THR A 74 15.57 6.30 15.09
CA THR A 74 16.29 5.05 15.44
C THR A 74 17.66 5.29 16.08
N GLY A 75 18.01 6.55 16.37
CA GLY A 75 19.36 6.94 16.82
C GLY A 75 20.36 7.16 15.67
N SER A 76 19.92 7.02 14.43
CA SER A 76 20.63 7.39 13.20
C SER A 76 19.64 7.95 12.17
N SER A 77 20.10 8.24 10.94
CA SER A 77 19.21 8.61 9.83
C SER A 77 18.38 7.44 9.29
N TYR A 78 18.62 6.21 9.75
CA TYR A 78 17.90 5.03 9.33
C TYR A 78 16.43 5.05 9.77
N ILE A 79 15.53 4.80 8.83
CA ILE A 79 14.10 4.62 9.03
C ILE A 79 13.80 3.14 8.90
N SER A 80 12.97 2.60 9.80
CA SER A 80 12.58 1.19 9.77
C SER A 80 11.10 1.02 9.92
N ALA A 81 10.49 0.09 9.19
CA ALA A 81 9.10 -0.30 9.43
C ALA A 81 9.00 -1.81 9.64
N ARG A 82 8.10 -2.21 10.54
CA ARG A 82 7.78 -3.61 10.83
C ARG A 82 6.29 -3.83 10.61
N VAL A 83 5.94 -4.92 9.93
CA VAL A 83 4.55 -5.30 9.65
C VAL A 83 4.28 -6.66 10.25
N GLU A 84 3.19 -6.75 11.00
CA GLU A 84 2.78 -7.94 11.74
C GLU A 84 1.44 -8.46 11.25
N ARG A 85 1.39 -9.74 10.90
CA ARG A 85 0.14 -10.43 10.58
C ARG A 85 0.29 -11.96 10.73
N PRO A 86 -0.37 -12.57 11.74
CA PRO A 86 -1.13 -11.93 12.82
C PRO A 86 -0.22 -11.05 13.71
N VAL A 87 -0.82 -10.28 14.61
CA VAL A 87 -0.06 -9.45 15.58
C VAL A 87 0.97 -10.33 16.30
N ARG A 88 2.20 -9.83 16.44
CA ARG A 88 3.44 -10.51 16.91
C ARG A 88 4.14 -11.44 15.90
N GLU A 89 3.58 -11.67 14.71
CA GLU A 89 4.28 -12.37 13.64
C GLU A 89 4.76 -11.38 12.56
N HIS A 90 6.06 -11.08 12.57
CA HIS A 90 6.68 -10.12 11.66
C HIS A 90 6.83 -10.68 10.25
N VAL A 91 5.88 -10.33 9.38
CA VAL A 91 5.83 -10.84 7.99
C VAL A 91 6.61 -9.97 7.01
N VAL A 92 6.79 -8.68 7.30
CA VAL A 92 7.61 -7.76 6.48
C VAL A 92 8.44 -6.86 7.39
N GLN A 93 9.70 -6.66 7.02
CA GLN A 93 10.60 -5.67 7.60
C GLN A 93 11.13 -4.77 6.47
N LEU A 94 11.00 -3.46 6.65
CA LEU A 94 11.51 -2.45 5.73
C LEU A 94 12.60 -1.63 6.42
N GLY A 95 13.53 -1.16 5.61
CA GLY A 95 14.59 -0.25 6.00
C GLY A 95 14.80 0.81 4.93
N PHE A 96 15.10 2.03 5.33
CA PHE A 96 15.41 3.12 4.43
C PHE A 96 16.48 4.03 5.03
N THR A 97 17.50 4.36 4.24
CA THR A 97 18.50 5.38 4.60
C THR A 97 18.39 6.54 3.62
N PRO A 98 17.95 7.73 4.07
CA PRO A 98 17.90 8.92 3.21
C PRO A 98 19.31 9.33 2.80
N LEU A 99 19.46 9.78 1.56
CA LEU A 99 20.74 10.29 1.03
C LEU A 99 20.70 11.81 0.88
N ALA A 100 19.85 12.31 -0.03
CA ALA A 100 19.71 13.73 -0.28
C ALA A 100 18.23 14.10 -0.36
N GLU A 101 17.88 15.22 0.27
CA GLU A 101 16.57 15.83 0.09
C GLU A 101 16.45 16.34 -1.34
N GLN A 102 15.26 16.23 -1.91
CA GLN A 102 14.92 16.72 -3.23
C GLN A 102 13.73 17.66 -3.13
N GLU A 103 13.51 18.42 -4.18
CA GLU A 103 12.25 19.14 -4.32
C GLU A 103 11.10 18.14 -4.31
N SER A 104 10.10 18.43 -3.47
CA SER A 104 8.91 17.59 -3.39
C SER A 104 8.25 17.51 -4.76
N PRO A 105 7.92 16.30 -5.23
CA PRO A 105 7.47 16.17 -6.60
C PRO A 105 6.15 16.92 -6.81
N SER A 106 6.18 17.94 -7.69
CA SER A 106 4.97 18.63 -8.12
C SER A 106 4.34 17.85 -9.27
N GLY A 107 3.25 17.13 -8.98
CA GLY A 107 2.49 16.43 -10.02
C GLY A 107 3.19 15.19 -10.59
N VAL A 108 3.91 14.41 -9.76
CA VAL A 108 4.25 13.03 -10.17
C VAL A 108 2.94 12.27 -10.32
N GLU A 109 2.61 11.94 -11.57
CA GLU A 109 1.53 11.01 -11.88
C GLU A 109 1.97 9.62 -11.44
N MET A 110 1.70 9.30 -10.17
CA MET A 110 1.62 7.91 -9.77
C MET A 110 0.55 7.23 -10.62
N ASN A 111 0.77 5.97 -11.00
CA ASN A 111 -0.28 5.21 -11.65
C ASN A 111 -1.51 5.22 -10.72
N PRO A 112 -2.73 5.30 -11.29
CA PRO A 112 -3.92 5.06 -10.50
C PRO A 112 -3.85 3.67 -9.84
N THR A 113 -4.31 3.60 -8.60
CA THR A 113 -4.45 2.36 -7.86
C THR A 113 -5.71 1.64 -8.35
N LEU A 114 -5.60 0.34 -8.60
CA LEU A 114 -6.71 -0.52 -9.00
C LEU A 114 -6.99 -1.56 -7.91
N SER A 115 -8.24 -1.78 -7.56
CA SER A 115 -8.67 -2.77 -6.58
C SER A 115 -9.86 -3.57 -7.10
N LEU A 116 -10.10 -4.75 -6.52
CA LEU A 116 -11.25 -5.58 -6.84
C LEU A 116 -12.23 -5.59 -5.66
N GLY A 117 -13.31 -4.82 -5.79
CA GLY A 117 -14.41 -4.83 -4.83
C GLY A 117 -15.27 -6.08 -5.00
N VAL A 118 -15.35 -6.92 -3.97
CA VAL A 118 -16.17 -8.14 -3.98
C VAL A 118 -17.05 -8.18 -2.74
N VAL A 119 -18.37 -8.25 -2.97
CA VAL A 119 -19.36 -8.56 -1.92
C VAL A 119 -19.98 -9.92 -2.25
N PRO A 120 -19.83 -10.94 -1.40
CA PRO A 120 -20.37 -12.27 -1.67
C PRO A 120 -21.90 -12.26 -1.68
N GLY A 121 -22.50 -13.16 -2.47
CA GLY A 121 -23.94 -13.42 -2.41
C GLY A 121 -24.34 -14.10 -1.09
N VAL A 122 -25.55 -13.81 -0.60
CA VAL A 122 -26.05 -14.36 0.67
C VAL A 122 -26.41 -15.85 0.61
N HIS A 123 -26.67 -16.37 -0.59
CA HIS A 123 -27.03 -17.77 -0.80
C HIS A 123 -25.79 -18.61 -1.11
N GLN A 124 -25.83 -19.88 -0.68
CA GLN A 124 -24.77 -20.84 -0.99
C GLN A 124 -24.57 -20.94 -2.51
N ASN A 125 -23.32 -20.83 -2.96
CA ASN A 125 -22.93 -20.86 -4.38
C ASN A 125 -23.52 -19.74 -5.26
N ALA A 126 -24.09 -18.68 -4.69
CA ALA A 126 -24.49 -17.52 -5.47
C ALA A 126 -23.26 -16.78 -6.02
N SER A 127 -23.42 -16.20 -7.22
CA SER A 127 -22.48 -15.20 -7.73
C SER A 127 -22.35 -14.04 -6.72
N PRO A 128 -21.20 -13.34 -6.69
CA PRO A 128 -21.05 -12.13 -5.89
C PRO A 128 -22.15 -11.11 -6.20
N ALA A 129 -22.68 -10.45 -5.17
CA ALA A 129 -23.62 -9.35 -5.30
C ALA A 129 -22.96 -8.09 -5.88
N VAL A 130 -21.66 -7.91 -5.58
CA VAL A 130 -20.79 -6.88 -6.17
C VAL A 130 -19.50 -7.55 -6.61
N LYS A 131 -19.02 -7.21 -7.81
CA LYS A 131 -17.74 -7.66 -8.38
C LYS A 131 -17.27 -6.62 -9.39
N GLU A 132 -16.54 -5.63 -8.92
CA GLU A 132 -16.18 -4.44 -9.70
C GLU A 132 -14.70 -4.11 -9.54
N LEU A 133 -14.09 -3.60 -10.61
CA LEU A 133 -12.77 -3.00 -10.54
C LEU A 133 -12.93 -1.53 -10.16
N VAL A 134 -12.24 -1.08 -9.12
CA VAL A 134 -12.34 0.30 -8.64
C VAL A 134 -10.98 0.99 -8.81
N SER A 135 -10.98 2.11 -9.53
CA SER A 135 -9.79 2.94 -9.72
C SER A 135 -9.82 4.13 -8.77
N SER A 136 -8.69 4.40 -8.13
CA SER A 136 -8.51 5.53 -7.24
C SER A 136 -7.11 6.13 -7.41
N ARG A 137 -6.94 7.38 -6.98
CA ARG A 137 -5.66 8.07 -7.02
C ARG A 137 -5.38 8.75 -5.68
N MET A 138 -4.15 8.61 -5.21
CA MET A 138 -3.65 9.33 -4.05
C MET A 138 -2.97 10.62 -4.52
N LEU A 139 -3.56 11.77 -4.21
CA LEU A 139 -2.99 13.08 -4.48
C LEU A 139 -2.14 13.51 -3.28
N MET A 140 -0.84 13.62 -3.49
CA MET A 140 0.12 14.01 -2.47
C MET A 140 0.58 15.46 -2.68
N THR A 141 0.56 16.29 -1.64
CA THR A 141 0.95 17.71 -1.75
C THR A 141 1.84 18.19 -0.60
N GLY A 142 2.86 18.98 -0.95
CA GLY A 142 3.79 19.57 0.01
C GLY A 142 4.76 18.56 0.62
N GLY A 143 5.23 18.85 1.84
CA GLY A 143 6.16 18.00 2.58
C GLY A 143 7.60 18.04 2.08
N HIS A 144 8.41 17.11 2.60
CA HIS A 144 9.82 16.95 2.32
C HIS A 144 10.08 15.57 1.73
N PHE A 145 10.87 15.50 0.67
CA PHE A 145 11.06 14.27 -0.11
C PHE A 145 12.54 13.89 -0.17
N TRP A 146 12.85 12.62 0.06
CA TRP A 146 14.22 12.10 -0.02
C TRP A 146 14.27 10.85 -0.89
N PHE A 147 15.24 10.80 -1.80
CA PHE A 147 15.71 9.52 -2.33
C PHE A 147 16.70 8.87 -1.36
N GLY A 148 16.78 7.55 -1.41
CA GLY A 148 17.69 6.82 -0.56
C GLY A 148 17.81 5.35 -0.91
N LYS A 149 18.47 4.63 -0.01
CA LYS A 149 18.65 3.18 -0.13
C LYS A 149 17.56 2.49 0.69
N GLY A 150 16.65 1.81 0.01
CA GLY A 150 15.64 0.96 0.63
C GLY A 150 16.09 -0.50 0.68
N CYS A 151 15.60 -1.23 1.69
CA CYS A 151 15.69 -2.67 1.77
C CYS A 151 14.41 -3.27 2.33
N ILE A 152 14.16 -4.53 2.01
CA ILE A 152 13.01 -5.30 2.48
C ILE A 152 13.44 -6.73 2.81
N ALA A 153 12.81 -7.29 3.84
CA ALA A 153 12.92 -8.69 4.19
C ALA A 153 11.53 -9.25 4.56
N TYR A 154 11.39 -10.57 4.46
CA TYR A 154 10.18 -11.31 4.82
C TYR A 154 10.53 -12.35 5.91
N PRO A 155 10.59 -11.95 7.19
CA PRO A 155 11.11 -12.81 8.25
C PRO A 155 10.25 -14.05 8.53
N ILE A 156 8.93 -13.92 8.40
CA ILE A 156 7.96 -15.00 8.61
C ILE A 156 7.10 -15.16 7.36
N GLN A 157 6.95 -16.40 6.91
CA GLN A 157 6.09 -16.79 5.79
C GLN A 157 4.89 -17.56 6.34
N ASN A 158 3.69 -17.03 6.13
CA ASN A 158 2.45 -17.69 6.50
C ASN A 158 1.38 -17.45 5.43
N ALA A 159 0.32 -18.26 5.44
CA ALA A 159 -0.75 -18.19 4.45
C ALA A 159 -1.62 -16.91 4.57
N LEU A 160 -1.49 -16.15 5.66
CA LEU A 160 -2.30 -14.96 5.94
C LEU A 160 -1.78 -13.70 5.25
N SER A 161 -0.52 -13.71 4.82
CA SER A 161 0.17 -12.58 4.22
C SER A 161 0.82 -12.99 2.90
N PRO A 162 0.21 -12.70 1.73
CA PRO A 162 0.69 -13.20 0.45
C PRO A 162 1.99 -12.53 -0.03
N SER A 163 2.48 -11.49 0.66
CA SER A 163 3.62 -10.69 0.21
C SER A 163 4.90 -11.48 -0.02
N TRP A 164 5.11 -12.61 0.68
CA TRP A 164 6.28 -13.46 0.44
C TRP A 164 6.19 -14.31 -0.84
N ASN A 165 4.99 -14.48 -1.42
CA ASN A 165 4.81 -15.11 -2.74
C ASN A 165 5.20 -14.16 -3.89
N LEU A 166 5.40 -12.88 -3.58
CA LEU A 166 5.82 -11.83 -4.52
C LEU A 166 7.11 -11.17 -3.96
N PRO A 167 8.20 -11.92 -3.82
CA PRO A 167 9.41 -11.40 -3.19
C PRO A 167 10.06 -10.32 -4.07
N VAL A 168 10.42 -9.19 -3.46
CA VAL A 168 11.23 -8.16 -4.13
C VAL A 168 12.63 -8.71 -4.37
N VAL A 169 12.99 -8.92 -5.63
CA VAL A 169 14.31 -9.44 -6.04
C VAL A 169 15.37 -8.35 -6.14
N ALA A 170 14.97 -7.13 -6.50
CA ALA A 170 15.85 -5.97 -6.57
C ALA A 170 15.04 -4.67 -6.41
N PRO A 171 15.49 -3.72 -5.57
CA PRO A 171 14.86 -2.40 -5.50
C PRO A 171 15.18 -1.59 -6.76
N ILE A 172 14.15 -1.00 -7.39
CA ILE A 172 14.31 -0.09 -8.54
C ILE A 172 14.50 1.36 -8.04
N VAL A 173 13.62 1.78 -7.13
CA VAL A 173 13.60 3.11 -6.52
C VAL A 173 13.15 2.99 -5.07
N SER A 174 13.62 3.90 -4.22
CA SER A 174 13.15 4.01 -2.84
C SER A 174 13.17 5.47 -2.42
N PHE A 175 12.11 5.91 -1.75
CA PHE A 175 11.98 7.27 -1.27
C PHE A 175 11.28 7.30 0.07
N TYR A 176 11.42 8.44 0.75
CA TYR A 176 10.67 8.79 1.95
C TYR A 176 10.05 10.17 1.75
N TRP A 177 8.78 10.32 2.12
CA TRP A 177 8.06 11.58 2.04
C TRP A 177 7.47 11.90 3.41
N ALA A 178 7.91 12.99 4.02
CA ALA A 178 7.46 13.43 5.35
C ALA A 178 6.63 14.71 5.27
N ASN A 179 5.76 14.91 6.27
CA ASN A 179 4.96 16.13 6.45
C ASN A 179 4.16 16.53 5.20
N THR A 180 3.63 15.54 4.50
CA THR A 180 2.87 15.70 3.25
C THR A 180 1.39 15.49 3.51
N ASN A 181 0.54 16.15 2.73
CA ASN A 181 -0.90 15.91 2.75
C ASN A 181 -1.25 14.89 1.68
N ALA A 182 -2.22 14.03 1.99
CA ALA A 182 -2.71 12.98 1.10
C ALA A 182 -4.23 13.11 0.96
N GLU A 183 -4.71 13.10 -0.28
CA GLU A 183 -6.14 13.05 -0.60
C GLU A 183 -6.41 11.84 -1.50
N LEU A 184 -7.27 10.93 -1.04
CA LEU A 184 -7.69 9.79 -1.82
C LEU A 184 -8.93 10.16 -2.66
N VAL A 185 -8.78 10.10 -3.97
CA VAL A 185 -9.84 10.45 -4.93
C VAL A 185 -10.30 9.20 -5.67
N LEU A 186 -11.61 8.95 -5.68
CA LEU A 186 -12.21 7.94 -6.55
C LEU A 186 -12.15 8.44 -7.99
N GLU A 187 -11.63 7.62 -8.91
CA GLU A 187 -11.62 7.98 -10.33
C GLU A 187 -12.81 7.40 -11.07
N GLU A 188 -12.89 6.07 -11.12
CA GLU A 188 -13.88 5.35 -11.91
C GLU A 188 -14.15 3.97 -11.34
N VAL A 189 -15.34 3.45 -11.63
CA VAL A 189 -15.74 2.07 -11.35
C VAL A 189 -15.88 1.39 -12.70
N LEU A 190 -15.08 0.34 -12.90
CA LEU A 190 -14.99 -0.44 -14.12
C LEU A 190 -15.74 -1.75 -13.92
N SER A 191 -16.69 -2.02 -14.82
CA SER A 191 -17.49 -3.25 -14.78
C SER A 191 -16.72 -4.43 -15.37
N LEU A 192 -16.85 -5.61 -14.75
CA LEU A 192 -16.19 -6.87 -15.11
C LEU A 192 -17.12 -7.88 -15.78
#